data_AF-Q9XH64-F1
#
_entry.id   AF-Q9XH64-F1
#
_cell.length_a   1.000
_cell.length_b   1.000
_cell.length_c   1.000
_cell.angle_alpha   90.00
_cell.angle_beta   90.00
_cell.angle_gamma   90.00
#
_symmetry.space_group_name_H-M   'P 1'
#
loop_
_entity.id
_entity.type
_entity.pdbx_description
1 polymer ?
#
loop_
_entity_poly.entity_id
_entity_poly.type
_entity_poly.pdbx_seq_one_letter_code
_entity_poly.pdbx_strand_id
1 'polypeptide(L)'
;SNTTFKLKPSPAFRLNGFSTKNWAALNVTTPLTADSPPPTSEEHERQRFDPGAPPPFNLADIRAAIPKHCWVKNPWKSMSYVVRDVAIVFALAAGAAYLNSWLVWPLYWLAQGTMFWALFVLGHDCGHGSFSNDPRLNSVVGHLLHSSILVPYHGWRISHRTHHQ
;
A
#
# COMPACT_ATOMS: atom_id res chain seq x y z
N SER A 1 7.20 -63.76 37.07
CA SER A 1 5.95 -63.15 36.59
C SER A 1 5.82 -61.77 37.21
N ASN A 2 6.16 -60.71 36.46
CA ASN A 2 5.83 -59.33 36.83
C ASN A 2 5.50 -58.58 35.55
N THR A 3 4.22 -58.22 35.43
CA THR A 3 3.60 -57.56 34.29
C THR A 3 3.74 -56.05 34.49
N THR A 4 4.51 -55.39 33.63
CA THR A 4 4.57 -53.92 33.59
C THR A 4 3.91 -53.42 32.31
N PHE A 5 2.78 -52.75 32.48
CA PHE A 5 1.94 -52.19 31.42
C PHE A 5 2.63 -50.96 30.80
N LYS A 6 3.02 -51.02 29.52
CA LYS A 6 3.55 -49.87 28.77
C LYS A 6 2.40 -49.00 28.27
N LEU A 7 2.26 -47.79 28.81
CA LEU A 7 1.40 -46.74 28.26
C LEU A 7 2.03 -46.16 26.98
N LYS A 8 1.25 -46.13 25.90
CA LYS A 8 1.60 -45.58 24.59
C LYS A 8 1.37 -44.06 24.60
N PRO A 9 2.38 -43.20 24.36
CA PRO A 9 2.12 -41.76 24.22
C PRO A 9 1.40 -41.48 22.89
N SER A 10 0.35 -40.66 22.96
CA SER A 10 -0.35 -40.09 21.80
C SER A 10 0.58 -39.18 20.98
N PRO A 11 0.36 -39.06 19.66
CA PRO A 11 1.21 -38.22 18.82
C PRO A 11 1.03 -36.74 19.17
N ALA A 12 2.13 -36.07 19.48
CA ALA A 12 2.19 -34.62 19.57
C ALA A 12 1.97 -34.03 18.17
N PHE A 13 0.91 -33.24 18.02
CA PHE A 13 0.61 -32.49 16.81
C PHE A 13 1.69 -31.41 16.62
N ARG A 14 2.63 -31.64 15.69
CA ARG A 14 3.61 -30.64 15.24
C ARG A 14 2.90 -29.62 14.35
N LEU A 15 2.69 -28.40 14.87
CA LEU A 15 2.41 -27.24 14.02
C LEU A 15 3.72 -26.83 13.34
N ASN A 16 3.82 -27.14 12.05
CA ASN A 16 4.93 -26.70 11.21
C ASN A 16 4.74 -25.22 10.87
N GLY A 17 5.68 -24.39 11.31
CA GLY A 17 6.24 -23.30 10.50
C GLY A 17 5.42 -22.02 10.36
N PHE A 18 5.18 -21.30 11.46
CA PHE A 18 5.19 -19.84 11.35
C PHE A 18 6.65 -19.40 11.24
N SER A 19 7.04 -19.01 10.03
CA SER A 19 8.32 -18.33 9.78
C SER A 19 8.34 -17.04 10.59
N THR A 20 9.03 -17.09 11.73
CA THR A 20 9.39 -15.90 12.50
C THR A 20 10.33 -15.10 11.62
N LYS A 21 9.80 -14.08 10.94
CA LYS A 21 10.63 -13.09 10.26
C LYS A 21 11.51 -12.47 11.34
N ASN A 22 12.81 -12.77 11.29
CA ASN A 22 13.82 -12.17 12.12
C ASN A 22 13.89 -10.67 11.80
N TRP A 23 13.13 -9.87 12.54
CA TRP A 23 13.26 -8.42 12.57
C TRP A 23 14.52 -7.98 13.34
N ALA A 24 15.24 -8.93 13.94
CA ALA A 24 16.44 -8.73 14.76
C ALA A 24 17.69 -8.21 14.01
N ALA A 25 17.61 -8.00 12.69
CA ALA A 25 18.72 -7.45 11.89
C ALA A 25 18.51 -6.00 11.44
N LEU A 26 17.46 -5.33 11.91
CA LEU A 26 17.42 -3.88 11.92
C LEU A 26 18.31 -3.44 13.09
N ASN A 27 19.54 -3.02 12.77
CA ASN A 27 20.48 -2.37 13.69
C ASN A 27 19.93 -0.97 14.09
N VAL A 28 18.73 -0.94 14.69
CA VAL A 28 18.23 0.22 15.43
C VAL A 28 18.66 0.01 16.87
N THR A 29 19.97 0.00 17.08
CA THR A 29 20.55 -0.04 18.42
C THR A 29 20.49 1.38 18.94
N THR A 30 19.35 1.78 19.52
CA THR A 30 19.37 2.83 20.53
C THR A 30 20.20 2.30 21.70
N PRO A 31 21.31 2.94 22.10
CA PRO A 31 22.00 2.52 23.29
C PRO A 31 21.09 2.83 24.48
N LEU A 32 20.40 1.80 25.00
CA LEU A 32 19.82 1.85 26.33
C LEU A 32 20.98 1.71 27.31
N THR A 33 21.70 2.80 27.55
CA THR A 33 22.57 2.93 28.71
C THR A 33 21.66 3.07 29.92
N ALA A 34 21.23 1.93 30.47
CA ALA A 34 20.66 1.86 31.81
C ALA A 34 21.81 1.96 32.82
N ASP A 35 22.23 3.19 33.12
CA ASP A 35 22.80 3.65 34.42
C ASP A 35 23.54 5.00 34.26
N SER A 36 22.85 6.02 33.76
CA SER A 36 23.36 7.41 33.78
C SER A 36 22.61 8.22 34.85
N PRO A 37 23.30 9.07 35.65
CA PRO A 37 22.63 10.01 36.56
C PRO A 37 21.64 10.92 35.81
N PRO A 38 20.65 11.53 36.49
CA PRO A 38 19.60 12.31 35.83
C PRO A 38 20.23 13.36 34.90
N PRO A 39 19.76 13.46 33.64
CA PRO A 39 20.39 14.30 32.63
C PRO A 39 20.38 15.76 33.09
N THR A 40 21.54 16.42 32.99
CA THR A 40 21.64 17.86 33.23
C THR A 40 20.84 18.60 32.15
N SER A 41 20.35 19.80 32.46
CA SER A 41 19.51 20.62 31.55
C SER A 41 20.13 20.84 30.17
N GLU A 42 21.45 20.68 30.02
CA GLU A 42 22.20 20.79 28.78
C GLU A 42 22.05 19.54 27.86
N GLU A 43 21.79 18.35 28.40
CA GLU A 43 21.58 17.13 27.59
C GLU A 43 20.21 17.09 26.93
N HIS A 44 19.20 17.68 27.57
CA HIS A 44 17.88 17.87 26.97
C HIS A 44 17.91 18.81 25.75
N GLU A 45 18.83 19.78 25.69
CA GLU A 45 19.03 20.59 24.49
C GLU A 45 19.70 19.79 23.36
N ARG A 46 20.64 18.89 23.67
CA ARG A 46 21.32 18.04 22.66
C ARG A 46 20.45 16.95 22.04
N GLN A 47 19.32 16.63 22.66
CA GLN A 47 18.31 15.70 22.12
C GLN A 47 17.09 16.41 21.54
N ARG A 48 17.18 17.71 21.24
CA ARG A 48 16.12 18.38 20.50
C ARG A 48 16.13 17.87 19.06
N PHE A 49 15.11 17.08 18.71
CA PHE A 49 14.85 16.67 17.34
C PHE A 49 14.77 17.92 16.46
N ASP A 50 15.78 18.13 15.61
CA ASP A 50 15.81 19.20 14.62
C ASP A 50 15.10 18.71 13.36
N PRO A 51 13.89 19.21 13.04
CA PRO A 51 13.17 18.80 11.84
C PRO A 51 13.88 19.22 10.54
N GLY A 52 14.83 20.15 10.61
CA GLY A 52 15.61 20.63 9.47
C GLY A 52 16.90 19.85 9.21
N ALA A 53 17.34 19.01 10.14
CA ALA A 53 18.52 18.18 9.95
C ALA A 53 18.23 17.04 8.96
N PRO A 54 19.15 16.73 8.02
CA PRO A 54 18.97 15.61 7.12
C PRO A 54 18.89 14.29 7.93
N PRO A 55 17.98 13.37 7.57
CA PRO A 55 17.84 12.12 8.29
C PRO A 55 19.15 11.31 8.26
N PRO A 56 19.45 10.52 9.31
CA PRO A 56 20.70 9.76 9.43
C PRO A 56 20.80 8.55 8.47
N PHE A 57 19.90 8.44 7.49
CA PHE A 57 19.84 7.38 6.49
C PHE A 57 19.64 7.99 5.11
N ASN A 58 20.20 7.34 4.08
CA ASN A 58 20.01 7.75 2.70
C ASN A 58 18.83 6.98 2.05
N LEU A 59 18.37 7.44 0.88
CA LEU A 59 17.27 6.77 0.14
C LEU A 59 17.61 5.34 -0.31
N ALA A 60 18.90 5.00 -0.45
CA ALA A 60 19.33 3.66 -0.83
C ALA A 60 19.18 2.68 0.34
N ASP A 61 19.43 3.11 1.58
CA ASP A 61 19.24 2.31 2.79
C ASP A 61 17.76 1.91 2.95
N ILE A 62 16.83 2.85 2.69
CA ILE A 62 15.39 2.60 2.68
C ILE A 62 15.02 1.58 1.59
N ARG A 63 15.53 1.75 0.36
CA ARG A 63 15.24 0.83 -0.74
C ARG A 63 15.77 -0.58 -0.48
N ALA A 64 16.93 -0.70 0.18
CA ALA A 64 17.53 -1.97 0.56
C ALA A 64 16.73 -2.71 1.63
N ALA A 65 16.04 -1.98 2.53
CA ALA A 65 15.15 -2.57 3.52
C ALA A 65 13.86 -3.16 2.93
N ILE A 66 13.45 -2.73 1.72
CA ILE A 66 12.23 -3.21 1.07
C ILE A 66 12.50 -4.55 0.35
N PRO A 67 11.79 -5.64 0.71
CA PRO A 67 11.98 -6.95 0.07
C PRO A 67 11.82 -6.91 -1.46
N LYS A 68 12.63 -7.71 -2.18
CA LYS A 68 12.64 -7.75 -3.66
C LYS A 68 11.27 -8.01 -4.30
N HIS A 69 10.43 -8.82 -3.65
CA HIS A 69 9.10 -9.16 -4.17
C HIS A 69 8.12 -7.99 -4.14
N CYS A 70 8.33 -6.96 -3.31
CA CYS A 70 7.50 -5.76 -3.28
C CYS A 70 7.66 -4.89 -4.54
N TRP A 71 8.77 -5.05 -5.26
CA TRP A 71 9.05 -4.32 -6.51
C TRP A 71 8.44 -4.98 -7.74
N VAL A 72 7.88 -6.19 -7.60
CA VAL A 72 7.26 -6.94 -8.70
C VAL A 72 5.82 -6.47 -8.87
N LYS A 73 5.59 -5.65 -9.89
CA LYS A 73 4.24 -5.25 -10.31
C LYS A 73 3.57 -6.43 -11.00
N ASN A 74 2.32 -6.72 -10.62
CA ASN A 74 1.50 -7.76 -11.24
C ASN A 74 0.39 -7.11 -12.11
N PRO A 75 0.54 -7.07 -13.44
CA PRO A 75 -0.42 -6.40 -14.33
C PRO A 75 -1.82 -7.02 -14.26
N TRP A 76 -1.94 -8.32 -14.02
CA TRP A 76 -3.24 -8.99 -13.89
C TRP A 76 -4.00 -8.54 -12.66
N LYS A 77 -3.28 -8.37 -11.55
CA LYS A 77 -3.87 -7.81 -10.33
C LYS A 77 -4.31 -6.36 -10.56
N SER A 78 -3.47 -5.54 -11.18
CA SER A 78 -3.81 -4.15 -11.52
C SER A 78 -5.04 -4.08 -12.44
N MET A 79 -5.09 -4.92 -13.48
CA MET A 79 -6.24 -4.99 -14.39
C MET A 79 -7.51 -5.50 -13.70
N SER A 80 -7.40 -6.42 -12.74
CA SER A 80 -8.55 -6.88 -11.97
C SER A 80 -9.21 -5.75 -11.17
N TYR A 81 -8.42 -4.79 -10.66
CA TYR A 81 -8.95 -3.60 -10.00
C TYR A 81 -9.66 -2.67 -10.99
N VAL A 82 -9.10 -2.49 -12.20
CA VAL A 82 -9.77 -1.73 -13.28
C VAL A 82 -11.14 -2.32 -13.60
N VAL A 83 -11.20 -3.63 -13.85
CA VAL A 83 -12.46 -4.32 -14.19
C VAL A 83 -13.46 -4.22 -13.03
N ARG A 84 -13.00 -4.45 -11.80
CA ARG A 84 -13.84 -4.31 -10.60
C ARG A 84 -14.44 -2.90 -10.49
N ASP A 85 -13.61 -1.87 -10.62
CA ASP A 85 -14.05 -0.49 -10.41
C ASP A 85 -15.01 -0.03 -11.51
N VAL A 86 -14.73 -0.41 -12.76
CA VAL A 86 -15.65 -0.18 -13.89
C VAL A 86 -16.96 -0.93 -13.68
N ALA A 87 -16.93 -2.19 -13.24
CA ALA A 87 -18.14 -2.96 -12.96
C ALA A 87 -18.99 -2.33 -11.85
N ILE A 88 -18.35 -1.85 -10.77
CA ILE A 88 -19.05 -1.13 -9.68
C ILE A 88 -19.65 0.17 -10.19
N VAL A 89 -18.92 0.95 -11.00
CA VAL A 89 -19.42 2.18 -11.64
C VAL A 89 -20.71 1.91 -12.43
N PHE A 90 -20.73 0.87 -13.25
CA PHE A 90 -21.93 0.51 -14.02
C PHE A 90 -23.04 -0.05 -13.13
N ALA A 91 -22.71 -0.86 -12.12
CA ALA A 91 -23.68 -1.43 -11.20
C ALA A 91 -24.37 -0.35 -10.34
N LEU A 92 -23.63 0.66 -9.88
CA LEU A 92 -24.17 1.81 -9.15
C LEU A 92 -25.12 2.62 -10.05
N ALA A 93 -24.71 2.90 -11.29
CA ALA A 93 -25.55 3.64 -12.24
C ALA A 93 -26.84 2.87 -12.59
N ALA A 94 -26.72 1.57 -12.87
CA ALA A 94 -27.87 0.71 -13.15
C ALA A 94 -28.79 0.58 -11.92
N GLY A 95 -28.23 0.41 -10.72
CA GLY A 95 -28.98 0.33 -9.47
C GLY A 95 -29.74 1.63 -9.16
N ALA A 96 -29.10 2.79 -9.34
CA ALA A 96 -29.75 4.08 -9.17
C ALA A 96 -30.90 4.28 -10.16
N ALA A 97 -30.68 3.94 -11.43
CA ALA A 97 -31.69 4.02 -12.47
C ALA A 97 -32.86 3.05 -12.24
N TYR A 98 -32.59 1.84 -11.76
CA TYR A 98 -33.61 0.83 -11.47
C TYR A 98 -34.49 1.22 -10.26
N LEU A 99 -33.88 1.70 -9.17
CA LEU A 99 -34.61 2.06 -7.96
C LEU A 99 -35.38 3.38 -8.12
N ASN A 100 -34.88 4.30 -8.96
CA ASN A 100 -35.50 5.57 -9.33
C ASN A 100 -36.22 6.31 -8.18
N SER A 101 -35.56 6.44 -7.04
CA SER A 101 -36.11 7.07 -5.84
C SER A 101 -35.29 8.29 -5.45
N TRP A 102 -35.96 9.35 -4.98
CA TRP A 102 -35.32 10.61 -4.58
C TRP A 102 -34.23 10.42 -3.52
N LEU A 103 -34.40 9.44 -2.62
CA LEU A 103 -33.42 9.13 -1.57
C LEU A 103 -32.16 8.43 -2.10
N VAL A 104 -32.26 7.76 -3.25
CA VAL A 104 -31.13 7.01 -3.84
C VAL A 104 -30.15 7.97 -4.50
N TRP A 105 -30.61 9.11 -5.03
CA TRP A 105 -29.78 10.04 -5.78
C TRP A 105 -28.63 10.65 -4.96
N PRO A 106 -28.83 11.19 -3.75
CA PRO A 106 -27.73 11.70 -2.94
C PRO A 106 -26.70 10.63 -2.57
N LEU A 107 -27.17 9.41 -2.25
CA LEU A 107 -26.29 8.28 -1.95
C LEU A 107 -25.50 7.85 -3.19
N TYR A 108 -26.18 7.79 -4.34
CA TYR A 108 -25.56 7.50 -5.63
C TYR A 108 -24.49 8.53 -5.98
N TRP A 109 -24.76 9.83 -5.86
CA TRP A 109 -23.76 10.86 -6.16
C TRP A 109 -22.50 10.70 -5.31
N LEU A 110 -22.64 10.46 -4.01
CA LEU A 110 -21.52 10.25 -3.11
C LEU A 110 -20.72 8.98 -3.46
N ALA A 111 -21.42 7.86 -3.68
CA ALA A 111 -20.79 6.59 -4.00
C ALA A 111 -20.13 6.61 -5.40
N GLN A 112 -20.84 7.13 -6.40
CA GLN A 112 -20.36 7.24 -7.77
C GLN A 112 -19.18 8.21 -7.88
N GLY A 113 -19.24 9.36 -7.20
CA GLY A 113 -18.13 10.30 -7.14
C GLY A 113 -16.88 9.68 -6.54
N THR A 114 -17.03 8.87 -5.49
CA THR A 114 -15.93 8.12 -4.87
C THR A 114 -15.35 7.09 -5.83
N MET A 115 -16.19 6.42 -6.62
CA MET A 115 -15.72 5.47 -7.63
C MET A 115 -15.00 6.15 -8.80
N PHE A 116 -15.42 7.34 -9.22
CA PHE A 116 -14.68 8.13 -10.21
C PHE A 116 -13.33 8.61 -9.67
N TRP A 117 -13.24 8.92 -8.37
CA TRP A 117 -11.95 9.16 -7.73
C TRP A 117 -11.06 7.91 -7.76
N ALA A 118 -11.62 6.71 -7.57
CA ALA A 118 -10.85 5.46 -7.71
C ALA A 118 -10.30 5.27 -9.13
N LEU A 119 -11.10 5.58 -10.17
CA LEU A 119 -10.63 5.56 -11.57
C LEU A 119 -9.51 6.60 -11.82
N PHE A 120 -9.62 7.78 -11.20
CA PHE A 120 -8.58 8.81 -11.26
C PHE A 120 -7.26 8.28 -10.68
N VAL A 121 -7.30 7.65 -9.49
CA VAL A 121 -6.12 7.07 -8.82
C VAL A 121 -5.49 5.96 -9.67
N LEU A 122 -6.29 5.07 -10.27
CA LEU A 122 -5.76 4.04 -11.16
C LEU A 122 -5.09 4.62 -12.42
N GLY A 123 -5.68 5.67 -13.01
CA GLY A 123 -5.05 6.39 -14.12
C GLY A 123 -3.80 7.17 -13.70
N HIS A 124 -3.77 7.69 -12.48
CA HIS A 124 -2.61 8.32 -11.87
C HIS A 124 -1.45 7.34 -11.71
N ASP A 125 -1.73 6.13 -11.24
CA ASP A 125 -0.75 5.05 -11.12
C ASP A 125 -0.18 4.61 -12.48
N CYS A 126 -1.01 4.67 -13.53
CA CYS A 126 -0.54 4.51 -14.90
C CYS A 126 0.43 5.65 -15.31
N GLY A 127 0.15 6.89 -14.90
CA GLY A 127 0.99 8.06 -15.13
C GLY A 127 2.37 7.98 -14.48
N HIS A 128 2.44 7.44 -13.26
CA HIS A 128 3.68 7.13 -12.55
C HIS A 128 4.38 5.87 -13.05
N GLY A 129 3.65 4.99 -13.74
CA GLY A 129 4.14 3.68 -14.15
C GLY A 129 4.22 2.68 -13.00
N SER A 130 3.54 2.93 -11.87
CA SER A 130 3.37 1.96 -10.78
C SER A 130 2.34 0.88 -11.13
N PHE A 131 1.45 1.14 -12.08
CA PHE A 131 0.39 0.20 -12.51
C PHE A 131 0.94 -1.09 -13.14
N SER A 132 1.90 -0.98 -14.06
CA SER A 132 2.56 -2.12 -14.70
C SER A 132 3.98 -1.78 -15.16
N ASN A 133 4.76 -2.79 -15.52
CA ASN A 133 6.10 -2.60 -16.10
C ASN A 133 6.07 -2.25 -17.61
N ASP A 134 4.91 -2.33 -18.27
CA ASP A 134 4.77 -1.98 -19.69
C ASP A 134 4.26 -0.53 -19.87
N PRO A 135 5.10 0.38 -20.41
CA PRO A 135 4.69 1.76 -20.66
C PRO A 135 3.54 1.91 -21.65
N ARG A 136 3.37 0.96 -22.60
CA ARG A 136 2.27 0.98 -23.58
C ARG A 136 0.96 0.64 -22.90
N LEU A 137 0.94 -0.44 -22.11
CA LEU A 137 -0.23 -0.80 -21.30
C LEU A 137 -0.66 0.34 -20.39
N ASN A 138 0.29 0.94 -19.66
CA ASN A 138 0.01 2.10 -18.80
C ASN A 138 -0.53 3.29 -19.60
N SER A 139 -0.03 3.52 -20.81
CA SER A 139 -0.53 4.60 -21.66
C SER A 139 -1.96 4.32 -22.11
N VAL A 140 -2.27 3.12 -22.61
CA VAL A 140 -3.63 2.78 -23.07
C VAL A 140 -4.63 2.84 -21.91
N VAL A 141 -4.34 2.15 -20.81
CA VAL A 141 -5.23 2.11 -19.64
C VAL A 141 -5.38 3.49 -19.03
N GLY A 142 -4.29 4.25 -18.89
CA GLY A 142 -4.33 5.62 -18.38
C GLY A 142 -5.21 6.54 -19.22
N HIS A 143 -5.11 6.49 -20.55
CA HIS A 143 -6.01 7.25 -21.43
C HIS A 143 -7.46 6.82 -21.26
N LEU A 144 -7.76 5.51 -21.28
CA LEU A 144 -9.14 5.02 -21.13
C LEU A 144 -9.76 5.48 -19.80
N LEU A 145 -9.04 5.31 -18.68
CA LEU A 145 -9.51 5.68 -17.36
C LEU A 145 -9.72 7.19 -17.22
N HIS A 146 -8.71 8.00 -17.54
CA HIS A 146 -8.82 9.45 -17.40
C HIS A 146 -9.80 10.06 -18.40
N SER A 147 -9.90 9.56 -19.64
CA SER A 147 -10.93 10.01 -20.58
C SER A 147 -12.35 9.72 -20.09
N SER A 148 -12.58 8.60 -19.41
CA SER A 148 -13.92 8.27 -18.87
C SER A 148 -14.42 9.27 -17.81
N ILE A 149 -13.50 9.96 -17.14
CA ILE A 149 -13.79 10.99 -16.13
C ILE A 149 -13.45 12.41 -16.63
N LEU A 150 -13.30 12.57 -17.96
CA LEU A 150 -13.02 13.86 -18.63
C LEU A 150 -11.70 14.53 -18.22
N VAL A 151 -10.73 13.75 -17.73
CA VAL A 151 -9.38 14.22 -17.45
C VAL A 151 -8.49 14.00 -18.69
N PRO A 152 -7.83 15.03 -19.24
CA PRO A 152 -6.94 14.86 -20.38
C PRO A 152 -5.62 14.20 -19.93
N TYR A 153 -5.53 12.87 -20.07
CA TYR A 153 -4.41 12.07 -19.57
C TYR A 153 -3.02 12.58 -19.99
N HIS A 154 -2.86 12.97 -21.26
CA HIS A 154 -1.55 13.38 -21.78
C HIS A 154 -1.05 14.70 -21.17
N GLY A 155 -1.92 15.70 -21.01
CA GLY A 155 -1.55 16.94 -20.34
C GLY A 155 -1.31 16.70 -18.85
N TRP A 156 -2.24 15.97 -18.22
CA TRP A 156 -2.19 15.66 -16.79
C TRP A 156 -0.92 14.92 -16.40
N ARG A 157 -0.51 13.87 -17.13
CA ARG A 157 0.68 13.08 -16.78
C ARG A 157 1.97 13.89 -16.83
N ILE A 158 2.04 14.92 -17.68
CA ILE A 158 3.24 15.77 -17.81
C ILE A 158 3.29 16.75 -16.65
N SER A 159 2.22 17.50 -16.42
CA SER A 159 2.14 18.48 -15.32
C SER A 159 2.28 17.81 -13.95
N HIS A 160 1.71 16.61 -13.80
CA HIS A 160 1.79 15.86 -12.57
C HIS A 160 3.21 15.35 -12.27
N ARG A 161 3.95 14.91 -13.30
CA ARG A 161 5.36 14.53 -13.13
C ARG A 161 6.22 15.71 -12.70
N THR A 162 5.99 16.90 -13.27
CA THR A 162 6.73 18.11 -12.87
C THR A 162 6.40 18.55 -11.45
N HIS A 163 5.21 18.23 -10.93
CA HIS A 163 4.83 18.54 -9.55
C HIS A 163 5.51 17.63 -8.52
N HIS A 164 5.84 16.39 -8.89
CA HIS A 164 6.46 15.39 -8.00
C HIS A 164 7.99 15.26 -8.14
N GLN A 165 8.61 16.08 -8.98
CA GLN A 165 10.07 16.21 -9.10
C GLN A 165 10.64 16.98 -7.91
#